data_AF-A0A2W5ZF44-F1
#
_entry.id   AF-A0A2W5ZF44-F1
#
_cell.length_a   1.000
_cell.length_b   1.000
_cell.length_c   1.000
_cell.angle_alpha   90.00
_cell.angle_beta   90.00
_cell.angle_gamma   90.00
#
_symmetry.space_group_name_H-M   'P 1'
#
loop_
_entity.id
_entity.type
_entity.pdbx_description
1 polymer ?
#
loop_
_entity_poly.entity_id
_entity_poly.type
_entity_poly.pdbx_seq_one_letter_code
_entity_poly.pdbx_strand_id
1 'polypeptide(L)' 'MAFEVGERVVAESESTNRGPRPGVVEEVLRGDPSPRYRIRRDDGHESIYTPASGALRAD' A
#
# COMPACT_ATOMS: atom_id res chain seq x y z
N MET A 1 -5.34 -9.85 -7.55
CA MET A 1 -5.05 -10.41 -6.22
C MET A 1 -4.86 -9.24 -5.29
N ALA A 2 -5.65 -9.17 -4.22
CA ALA A 2 -5.57 -8.12 -3.22
C ALA A 2 -4.70 -8.55 -2.03
N PHE A 3 -3.98 -7.61 -1.42
CA PHE A 3 -3.24 -7.83 -0.17
C PHE A 3 -4.21 -8.02 0.99
N GLU A 4 -3.78 -8.75 2.02
CA GLU A 4 -4.59 -9.01 3.21
C GLU A 4 -4.28 -8.02 4.34
N VAL A 5 -5.22 -7.88 5.28
CA VAL A 5 -4.99 -7.08 6.50
C VAL A 5 -3.88 -7.72 7.33
N GLY A 6 -2.93 -6.89 7.78
CA GLY A 6 -1.71 -7.31 8.49
C GLY A 6 -0.52 -7.54 7.57
N GLU A 7 -0.71 -7.51 6.24
CA GLU A 7 0.39 -7.72 5.30
C GLU A 7 1.33 -6.51 5.24
N ARG A 8 2.63 -6.79 5.33
CA ARG A 8 3.72 -5.84 5.13
C ARG A 8 3.85 -5.55 3.64
N VAL A 9 3.75 -4.28 3.29
CA VAL A 9 3.81 -3.83 1.91
C VAL A 9 4.75 -2.65 1.75
N VAL A 10 5.35 -2.55 0.57
CA VAL A 10 6.17 -1.44 0.14
C VAL A 10 5.46 -0.76 -1.02
N ALA A 11 5.05 0.49 -0.79
CA ALA A 11 4.50 1.34 -1.83
C ALA A 11 5.65 2.02 -2.59
N GLU A 12 5.70 1.79 -3.90
CA GLU A 12 6.57 2.53 -4.81
C GLU A 12 6.05 3.98 -4.86
N SER A 13 6.93 4.96 -4.60
CA SER A 13 6.55 6.36 -4.77
C SER A 13 6.43 6.66 -6.26
N GLU A 14 5.27 7.18 -6.70
CA GLU A 14 5.09 7.70 -8.07
C GLU A 14 6.01 8.90 -8.38
N SER A 15 6.65 9.48 -7.35
CA SER A 15 7.69 10.49 -7.48
C SER A 15 9.06 9.89 -7.19
N THR A 16 9.93 9.90 -8.19
CA THR A 16 11.34 9.43 -8.18
C THR A 16 12.22 10.02 -7.07
N ASN A 17 11.76 11.03 -6.34
CA ASN A 17 12.52 11.74 -5.31
C ASN A 17 12.15 11.32 -3.87
N ARG A 18 11.26 10.34 -3.68
CA ARG A 18 10.98 9.77 -2.35
C ARG A 18 11.16 8.27 -2.45
N GLY A 19 12.02 7.70 -1.61
CA GLY A 19 12.26 6.26 -1.59
C GLY A 19 10.99 5.43 -1.34
N PRO A 20 11.08 4.10 -1.52
CA PRO A 20 10.01 3.17 -1.18
C PRO A 20 9.52 3.39 0.26
N ARG A 21 8.21 3.38 0.45
CA ARG A 21 7.58 3.60 1.75
C ARG A 21 7.01 2.29 2.28
N PRO A 22 7.66 1.65 3.27
CA PRO A 22 7.10 0.47 3.92
C PRO A 22 5.89 0.85 4.77
N GLY A 23 4.99 -0.10 4.91
CA GLY A 23 3.82 -0.01 5.77
C GLY A 23 3.10 -1.34 5.89
N VAL A 24 1.99 -1.33 6.63
CA VAL A 24 1.13 -2.49 6.85
C VAL A 24 -0.27 -2.17 6.37
N VAL A 25 -0.90 -3.11 5.67
CA VAL A 25 -2.32 -3.01 5.31
C VAL A 25 -3.16 -3.13 6.58
N GLU A 26 -3.79 -2.05 7.01
CA GLU A 26 -4.71 -2.06 8.15
C GLU A 26 -6.14 -2.43 7.72
N GLU A 27 -6.53 -2.13 6.48
CA GLU A 27 -7.87 -2.40 5.97
C GLU A 27 -7.88 -2.57 4.45
N VAL A 28 -8.65 -3.54 3.95
CA VAL A 28 -8.96 -3.68 2.52
C VAL A 28 -10.30 -2.98 2.24
N LEU A 29 -10.23 -1.76 1.71
CA LEU A 29 -11.41 -0.94 1.39
C LEU A 29 -12.11 -1.43 0.12
N ARG A 30 -11.37 -2.03 -0.81
CA ARG A 30 -11.88 -2.60 -2.06
C ARG A 30 -10.91 -3.65 -2.59
N GLY A 31 -11.44 -4.77 -3.09
CA GLY A 31 -10.66 -5.82 -3.78
C GLY A 31 -10.53 -5.60 -5.29
N ASP A 32 -10.19 -6.66 -6.02
CA ASP A 32 -10.09 -6.66 -7.48
C ASP A 32 -11.40 -6.21 -8.17
N PRO A 33 -11.32 -5.58 -9.36
CA PRO A 33 -10.11 -5.25 -10.13
C PRO A 33 -9.48 -3.89 -9.76
N SER A 34 -10.07 -3.16 -8.81
CA SER A 34 -9.65 -1.81 -8.43
C SER A 34 -9.31 -1.77 -6.94
N PRO A 35 -8.21 -2.42 -6.53
CA PRO A 35 -7.89 -2.58 -5.13
C PRO A 35 -7.63 -1.23 -4.44
N ARG A 36 -8.12 -1.10 -3.22
CA ARG A 36 -7.93 0.09 -2.39
C ARG A 36 -7.67 -0.32 -0.96
N TYR A 37 -6.61 0.22 -0.38
CA TYR A 37 -6.13 -0.17 0.94
C TYR A 37 -6.03 1.03 1.85
N ARG A 38 -6.22 0.82 3.14
CA ARG A 38 -5.72 1.69 4.19
C ARG A 38 -4.39 1.12 4.65
N ILE A 39 -3.32 1.90 4.53
CA ILE A 39 -1.97 1.49 4.89
C ILE A 39 -1.49 2.38 6.03
N ARG A 40 -1.05 1.77 7.13
CA ARG A 40 -0.25 2.41 8.16
C ARG A 40 1.21 2.38 7.75
N ARG A 41 1.82 3.54 7.63
CA ARG A 41 3.25 3.65 7.38
C ARG A 41 4.01 3.56 8.69
N ASP A 42 5.27 3.14 8.60
CA ASP A 42 6.17 3.07 9.75
C ASP A 42 6.44 4.44 10.38
N ASP A 43 6.21 5.54 9.65
CA ASP A 43 6.27 6.93 10.18
C ASP A 43 5.03 7.31 11.02
N GLY A 44 4.10 6.37 11.25
CA GLY A 44 2.87 6.55 12.01
C GLY A 44 1.72 7.16 11.19
N HIS A 45 1.98 7.64 9.98
CA HIS A 45 0.94 8.18 9.12
C HIS A 45 0.09 7.07 8.51
N GLU A 46 -1.21 7.31 8.48
CA GLU A 46 -2.15 6.48 7.74
C GLU A 46 -2.43 7.09 6.38
N SER A 47 -2.58 6.27 5.35
CA SER A 47 -2.95 6.74 4.02
C SER A 47 -3.83 5.73 3.31
N ILE A 48 -4.82 6.23 2.58
CA ILE A 48 -5.59 5.43 1.63
C ILE A 48 -4.80 5.36 0.32
N TYR A 49 -4.50 4.15 -0.13
CA TYR A 49 -3.69 3.91 -1.31
C TYR A 49 -4.47 3.11 -2.35
N THR A 50 -4.46 3.62 -3.58
CA THR A 50 -5.01 2.94 -4.76
C THR A 50 -3.83 2.67 -5.68
N PRO A 51 -3.21 1.47 -5.61
CA PRO A 51 -2.06 1.18 -6.45
C PRO A 51 -2.45 1.12 -7.93
N ALA A 52 -1.63 1.74 -8.77
CA ALA A 52 -1.50 1.30 -10.15
C ALA A 52 -0.93 -0.13 -10.19
N SER A 53 -1.17 -0.87 -11.28
CA SER A 53 -0.69 -2.25 -11.44
C SER A 53 0.80 -2.35 -11.12
N GLY A 54 1.14 -3.07 -10.05
CA GLY A 54 2.53 -3.31 -9.62
C GLY A 54 3.20 -2.22 -8.79
N ALA A 55 2.48 -1.15 -8.42
CA ALA A 55 3.01 -0.06 -7.57
C ALA A 55 2.99 -0.39 -6.06
N LEU A 56 2.36 -1.50 -5.67
CA LEU A 56 2.41 -2.06 -4.32
C LEU A 56 3.01 -3.45 -4.39
N ARG A 57 3.98 -3.73 -3.51
CA ARG A 57 4.65 -5.03 -3.39
C ARG A 57 4.61 -5.50 -1.94
N ALA A 58 4.61 -6.81 -1.73
CA ALA A 58 4.92 -7.37 -0.42
C ALA A 58 6.41 -7.13 -0.11
N ASP A 59 6.72 -6.87 1.16
CA ASP A 59 8.10 -6.79 1.70
C ASP A 59 8.75 -8.19 1.76
#